data_AF-A0A920I6X4-F1
#
_entry.id   AF-A0A920I6X4-F1
#
_cell.length_a   1.000
_cell.length_b   1.000
_cell.length_c   1.000
_cell.angle_alpha   90.00
_cell.angle_beta   90.00
_cell.angle_gamma   90.00
#
_symmetry.space_group_name_H-M   'P 1'
#
loop_
_entity.id
_entity.type
_entity.pdbx_description
1 polymer ?
#
loop_
_entity_poly.entity_id
_entity_poly.type
_entity_poly.pdbx_seq_one_letter_code
_entity_poly.pdbx_strand_id
1 'polypeptide(L)'
;MAVYTPVSDVEVTEFLQNYEIGDLISLTEITEGVENSNFLLRTSIDSYILTLYEKRINAEDLPFFMKLLSELSQNEISCPRPVPDKNGNTINICSSKYATIVSFLNGKTAQFTNLNRCSQIGTMLAKLHIATFKLSLYRKNPLGPENWLSILLETNDDDSNLPKGLNKEASLYIENIITRWPKTLPAGIIHGDLFPNNAMFIDNNLSGIIDFYFACTDFYAYDIAICLNSWCFENDGSFNSEKARALIASYQKIRQLNNKEKNALPTLTQGAAIRFFVTRYYDWHHTPEGALVKKHDPLEYWNKIIYLRSNSNLDYMDSIMETKTKLYTDGACLGNPGAGGWASILYFKSHKKILCGNEADTTNNRMELTAVIKGLSALTRPVNVTIITDSKYVMNGIDKWIANWKKNNWKTSNKKAVKNKDLWLQLDSLCEIHQVDWQWIKGHSGHAENEECDHLAQEEARKIQTAAST
;
A
#
# COMPACT_ATOMS: atom_id res chain seq x y z
N MET A 1 25.40 -17.90 -19.94
CA MET A 1 25.45 -18.86 -18.81
C MET A 1 25.49 -18.06 -17.53
N ALA A 2 24.68 -18.38 -16.52
CA ALA A 2 24.95 -17.91 -15.16
C ALA A 2 26.35 -18.44 -14.82
N VAL A 3 27.31 -17.53 -14.64
CA VAL A 3 28.68 -17.91 -14.33
C VAL A 3 28.66 -18.23 -12.84
N TYR A 4 28.45 -19.48 -12.49
CA TYR A 4 28.64 -19.90 -11.10
C TYR A 4 30.12 -20.10 -10.87
N THR A 5 30.66 -19.51 -9.81
CA THR A 5 32.06 -19.72 -9.43
C THR A 5 32.10 -20.87 -8.45
N PRO A 6 32.55 -22.07 -8.84
CA PRO A 6 32.89 -23.07 -7.85
C PRO A 6 34.03 -22.51 -7.00
N VAL A 7 33.88 -22.59 -5.68
CA VAL A 7 34.90 -22.19 -4.72
C VAL A 7 35.31 -23.44 -3.97
N SER A 8 36.61 -23.73 -3.95
CA SER A 8 37.11 -24.87 -3.19
C SER A 8 37.19 -24.57 -1.70
N ASP A 9 37.06 -25.60 -0.86
CA ASP A 9 37.26 -25.47 0.59
C ASP A 9 38.64 -24.92 0.94
N VAL A 10 39.67 -25.20 0.12
CA VAL A 10 41.03 -24.67 0.29
C VAL A 10 41.05 -23.16 0.09
N GLU A 11 40.49 -22.66 -1.01
CA GLU A 11 40.42 -21.21 -1.29
C GLU A 11 39.63 -20.45 -0.23
N VAL A 12 38.49 -21.00 0.23
CA VAL A 12 37.73 -20.37 1.32
C VAL A 12 38.53 -20.39 2.61
N THR A 13 39.17 -21.51 2.96
CA THR A 13 39.95 -21.60 4.19
C THR A 13 41.08 -20.57 4.22
N GLU A 14 41.81 -20.40 3.11
CA GLU A 14 42.83 -19.35 2.97
C GLU A 14 42.22 -17.94 3.08
N PHE A 15 41.10 -17.70 2.41
CA PHE A 15 40.38 -16.42 2.47
C PHE A 15 39.96 -16.06 3.90
N LEU A 16 39.49 -17.04 4.69
CA LEU A 16 39.04 -16.85 6.06
C LEU A 16 40.16 -16.54 7.06
N GLN A 17 41.44 -16.79 6.73
CA GLN A 17 42.56 -16.42 7.60
C GLN A 17 42.61 -14.91 7.89
N ASN A 18 42.03 -14.10 7.01
CA ASN A 18 41.92 -12.65 7.17
C ASN A 18 40.80 -12.20 8.11
N TYR A 19 39.95 -13.10 8.60
CA TYR A 19 38.78 -12.78 9.42
C TYR A 19 38.91 -13.33 10.85
N GLU A 20 38.14 -12.76 11.78
CA GLU A 20 38.03 -13.22 13.18
C GLU A 20 36.72 -13.97 13.41
N ILE A 21 36.36 -14.86 12.49
CA ILE A 21 35.11 -15.63 12.53
C ILE A 21 35.34 -17.14 12.73
N GLY A 22 36.57 -17.55 13.06
CA GLY A 22 36.94 -18.95 13.29
C GLY A 22 37.10 -19.79 12.02
N ASP A 23 37.46 -21.06 12.20
CA ASP A 23 37.76 -21.99 11.11
C ASP A 23 36.52 -22.46 10.34
N LEU A 24 36.68 -22.75 9.05
CA LEU A 24 35.65 -23.31 8.17
C LEU A 24 35.17 -24.68 8.68
N ILE A 25 33.86 -24.83 8.89
CA ILE A 25 33.20 -26.11 9.16
C ILE A 25 32.57 -26.67 7.89
N SER A 26 31.82 -25.84 7.16
CA SER A 26 31.16 -26.24 5.92
C SER A 26 30.83 -25.03 5.06
N LEU A 27 30.91 -25.21 3.75
CA LEU A 27 30.41 -24.27 2.75
C LEU A 27 29.28 -24.95 1.97
N THR A 28 28.07 -24.37 1.97
CA THR A 28 26.94 -24.92 1.23
C THR A 28 26.40 -23.88 0.27
N GLU A 29 26.35 -24.20 -1.02
CA GLU A 29 25.73 -23.35 -2.03
C GLU A 29 24.25 -23.09 -1.74
N ILE A 30 23.83 -21.84 -1.92
CA ILE A 30 22.44 -21.43 -1.87
C ILE A 30 21.98 -21.26 -3.32
N THR A 31 21.17 -22.21 -3.78
CA THR A 31 20.68 -22.26 -5.17
C THR A 31 19.54 -21.28 -5.45
N GLU A 32 19.08 -20.53 -4.45
CA GLU A 32 18.05 -19.50 -4.58
C GLU A 32 18.71 -18.16 -4.94
N GLY A 33 18.57 -17.74 -6.20
CA GLY A 33 19.17 -16.50 -6.74
C GLY A 33 19.96 -16.75 -8.03
N VAL A 34 19.97 -15.79 -8.94
CA VAL A 34 20.49 -16.00 -10.32
C VAL A 34 21.59 -15.02 -10.71
N GLU A 35 21.89 -14.05 -9.86
CA GLU A 35 22.83 -12.96 -10.14
C GLU A 35 24.20 -13.14 -9.49
N ASN A 36 24.28 -13.70 -8.27
CA ASN A 36 25.53 -13.89 -7.52
C ASN A 36 25.66 -15.33 -7.03
N SER A 37 26.91 -15.77 -6.82
CA SER A 37 27.17 -17.05 -6.16
C SER A 37 27.06 -16.84 -4.64
N ASN A 38 26.02 -17.39 -4.01
CA ASN A 38 25.77 -17.26 -2.57
C ASN A 38 26.03 -18.58 -1.85
N PHE A 39 26.67 -18.52 -0.70
CA PHE A 39 27.01 -19.69 0.10
C PHE A 39 26.63 -19.46 1.57
N LEU A 40 26.00 -20.47 2.17
CA LEU A 40 25.92 -20.60 3.61
C LEU A 40 27.30 -21.05 4.12
N LEU A 41 27.97 -20.13 4.78
CA LEU A 41 29.29 -20.33 5.38
C LEU A 41 29.11 -20.64 6.87
N ARG A 42 29.45 -21.86 7.29
CA ARG A 42 29.49 -22.23 8.71
C ARG A 42 30.92 -22.26 9.20
N THR A 43 31.17 -21.59 10.31
CA THR A 43 32.46 -21.60 10.99
C THR A 43 32.34 -22.14 12.41
N SER A 44 33.48 -22.30 13.09
CA SER A 44 33.53 -22.66 14.52
C SER A 44 32.93 -21.62 15.46
N ILE A 45 32.63 -20.40 14.99
CA ILE A 45 32.00 -19.34 15.80
C ILE A 45 30.51 -19.21 15.49
N ASP A 46 30.12 -19.07 14.22
CA ASP A 46 28.72 -18.85 13.83
C ASP A 46 28.49 -19.20 12.35
N SER A 47 27.28 -18.92 11.86
CA SER A 47 26.92 -18.99 10.44
C SER A 47 26.89 -17.61 9.79
N TYR A 48 27.29 -17.57 8.52
CA TYR A 48 27.41 -16.37 7.70
C TYR A 48 26.92 -16.66 6.29
N ILE A 49 26.73 -15.59 5.51
CA ILE A 49 26.54 -15.68 4.06
C ILE A 49 27.79 -15.12 3.40
N LEU A 50 28.43 -15.95 2.57
CA LEU A 50 29.48 -15.53 1.64
C LEU A 50 28.84 -15.30 0.27
N THR A 51 29.03 -14.11 -0.28
CA THR A 51 28.56 -13.76 -1.63
C THR A 51 29.76 -13.42 -2.50
N LEU A 52 29.91 -14.15 -3.62
CA LEU A 52 30.82 -13.78 -4.70
C LEU A 52 30.05 -13.05 -5.80
N TYR A 53 30.52 -11.86 -6.11
CA TYR A 53 29.89 -10.98 -7.09
C TYR A 53 30.28 -11.36 -8.50
N GLU A 54 29.27 -11.66 -9.29
CA GLU A 54 29.42 -11.96 -10.70
C GLU A 54 29.43 -10.68 -11.55
N LYS A 55 29.79 -10.80 -12.82
CA LYS A 55 29.98 -9.65 -13.74
C LYS A 55 28.77 -8.72 -13.91
N ARG A 56 27.57 -9.11 -13.46
CA ARG A 56 26.35 -8.31 -13.61
C ARG A 56 26.21 -7.20 -12.57
N ILE A 57 26.90 -7.26 -11.44
CA ILE A 57 26.92 -6.17 -10.45
C ILE A 57 28.11 -5.25 -10.75
N ASN A 58 27.82 -3.95 -10.88
CA ASN A 58 28.88 -2.96 -10.94
C ASN A 58 29.60 -2.94 -9.59
N ALA A 59 30.87 -3.34 -9.57
CA ALA A 59 31.69 -3.36 -8.36
C ALA A 59 31.75 -2.00 -7.65
N GLU A 60 31.54 -0.90 -8.38
CA GLU A 60 31.48 0.46 -7.85
C GLU A 60 30.28 0.69 -6.90
N ASP A 61 29.24 -0.14 -6.97
CA ASP A 61 28.07 -0.05 -6.09
C ASP A 61 28.28 -0.78 -4.74
N LEU A 62 29.25 -1.71 -4.65
CA LEU A 62 29.47 -2.51 -3.44
C LEU A 62 29.73 -1.67 -2.18
N PRO A 63 30.53 -0.58 -2.22
CA PRO A 63 30.71 0.30 -1.07
C PRO A 63 29.40 0.92 -0.57
N PHE A 64 28.47 1.25 -1.48
CA PHE A 64 27.16 1.77 -1.11
C PHE A 64 26.36 0.72 -0.32
N PHE A 65 26.29 -0.52 -0.81
CA PHE A 65 25.53 -1.59 -0.13
C PHE A 65 26.11 -1.96 1.23
N MET A 66 27.44 -2.11 1.32
CA MET A 66 28.09 -2.47 2.58
C MET A 66 27.93 -1.35 3.61
N LYS A 67 28.08 -0.10 3.20
CA LYS A 67 27.87 1.04 4.11
C LYS A 67 26.41 1.13 4.54
N LEU A 68 25.45 0.94 3.63
CA LEU A 68 24.02 0.91 3.95
C LEU A 68 23.70 -0.16 4.99
N LEU A 69 24.12 -1.41 4.78
CA LEU A 69 23.85 -2.50 5.72
C LEU A 69 24.46 -2.25 7.10
N SER A 70 25.67 -1.69 7.15
CA SER A 70 26.31 -1.29 8.42
C SER A 70 25.50 -0.24 9.17
N GLU A 71 25.07 0.82 8.50
CA GLU A 71 24.26 1.91 9.08
C GLU A 71 22.89 1.40 9.55
N LEU A 72 22.23 0.56 8.75
CA LEU A 72 20.93 -0.02 9.09
C LEU A 72 21.02 -0.92 10.32
N SER A 73 22.03 -1.79 10.37
CA SER A 73 22.27 -2.68 11.53
C SER A 73 22.54 -1.88 12.81
N GLN A 74 23.28 -0.77 12.72
CA GLN A 74 23.53 0.13 13.86
C GLN A 74 22.27 0.87 14.32
N ASN A 75 21.30 1.11 13.42
CA ASN A 75 20.00 1.72 13.73
C ASN A 75 18.90 0.68 14.04
N GLU A 76 19.29 -0.52 14.49
CA GLU A 76 18.39 -1.60 14.91
C GLU A 76 17.40 -2.06 13.83
N ILE A 77 17.73 -1.85 12.55
CA ILE A 77 17.02 -2.49 11.44
C ILE A 77 17.56 -3.91 11.32
N SER A 78 16.68 -4.90 11.43
CA SER A 78 17.08 -6.30 11.30
C SER A 78 17.35 -6.65 9.84
N CYS A 79 18.62 -6.55 9.47
CA CYS A 79 19.17 -6.89 8.15
C CYS A 79 20.55 -7.57 8.34
N PRO A 80 21.12 -8.20 7.30
CA PRO A 80 22.47 -8.75 7.38
C PRO A 80 23.49 -7.66 7.75
N ARG A 81 24.41 -7.99 8.66
CA ARG A 81 25.50 -7.11 9.07
C ARG A 81 26.78 -7.48 8.31
N PRO A 82 27.46 -6.52 7.64
CA PRO A 82 28.76 -6.79 7.03
C PRO A 82 29.78 -7.24 8.08
N VAL A 83 30.54 -8.28 7.75
CA VAL A 83 31.63 -8.79 8.59
C VAL A 83 32.95 -8.24 8.03
N PRO A 84 33.64 -7.35 8.75
CA PRO A 84 34.93 -6.85 8.32
C PRO A 84 36.04 -7.91 8.49
N ASP A 85 37.07 -7.82 7.65
CA ASP A 85 38.35 -8.50 7.89
C ASP A 85 39.11 -7.87 9.08
N LYS A 86 40.28 -8.43 9.43
CA LYS A 86 41.18 -7.92 10.48
C LYS A 86 41.67 -6.49 10.25
N ASN A 87 41.57 -5.98 9.03
CA ASN A 87 41.96 -4.62 8.65
C ASN A 87 40.75 -3.66 8.59
N GLY A 88 39.53 -4.14 8.85
CA GLY A 88 38.30 -3.35 8.77
C GLY A 88 37.64 -3.32 7.39
N ASN A 89 38.14 -4.05 6.39
CA ASN A 89 37.58 -4.08 5.04
C ASN A 89 36.39 -5.04 4.98
N THR A 90 35.26 -4.58 4.43
CA THR A 90 34.04 -5.40 4.24
C THR A 90 33.92 -5.99 2.83
N ILE A 91 34.78 -5.57 1.90
CA ILE A 91 34.80 -6.04 0.51
C ILE A 91 36.22 -6.55 0.25
N ASN A 92 36.33 -7.81 -0.14
CA ASN A 92 37.62 -8.46 -0.38
C ASN A 92 37.58 -9.25 -1.69
N ILE A 93 38.67 -9.96 -2.02
CA ILE A 93 38.75 -10.83 -3.19
C ILE A 93 38.82 -12.29 -2.73
N CYS A 94 37.94 -13.14 -3.27
CA CYS A 94 37.97 -14.59 -3.09
C CYS A 94 37.75 -15.24 -4.46
N SER A 95 38.57 -16.25 -4.81
CA SER A 95 38.56 -16.91 -6.13
C SER A 95 38.49 -15.93 -7.31
N SER A 96 39.32 -14.88 -7.25
CA SER A 96 39.43 -13.81 -8.26
C SER A 96 38.16 -12.96 -8.48
N LYS A 97 37.20 -12.99 -7.55
CA LYS A 97 35.99 -12.15 -7.58
C LYS A 97 35.86 -11.32 -6.33
N TYR A 98 35.14 -10.20 -6.45
CA TYR A 98 34.72 -9.45 -5.26
C TYR A 98 33.86 -10.36 -4.38
N ALA A 99 34.14 -10.32 -3.08
CA ALA A 99 33.54 -11.16 -2.08
C ALA A 99 33.15 -10.33 -0.86
N THR A 100 31.99 -10.63 -0.30
CA THR A 100 31.54 -10.07 0.98
C THR A 100 31.08 -11.20 1.90
N ILE A 101 31.30 -11.02 3.20
CA ILE A 101 30.72 -11.86 4.23
C ILE A 101 29.74 -11.01 5.02
N VAL A 102 28.52 -11.51 5.19
CA VAL A 102 27.50 -10.89 6.05
C VAL A 102 27.00 -11.89 7.09
N SER A 103 26.49 -11.40 8.22
CA SER A 103 25.87 -12.26 9.24
C SER A 103 24.68 -13.03 8.69
N PHE A 104 24.53 -14.28 9.10
CA PHE A 104 23.34 -15.06 8.80
C PHE A 104 22.12 -14.53 9.57
N LEU A 105 20.96 -14.44 8.90
CA LEU A 105 19.69 -14.13 9.56
C LEU A 105 18.86 -15.40 9.73
N ASN A 106 18.42 -15.66 10.97
CA ASN A 106 17.54 -16.77 11.27
C ASN A 106 16.13 -16.55 10.71
N GLY A 107 15.50 -17.63 10.28
CA GLY A 107 14.12 -17.65 9.79
C GLY A 107 13.98 -18.34 8.44
N LYS A 108 12.78 -18.29 7.88
CA LYS A 108 12.48 -18.74 6.52
C LYS A 108 11.82 -17.62 5.73
N THR A 109 12.05 -17.59 4.43
CA THR A 109 11.40 -16.67 3.51
C THR A 109 9.89 -16.91 3.48
N ALA A 110 9.11 -15.86 3.19
CA ALA A 110 7.65 -15.97 3.20
C ALA A 110 7.15 -16.78 1.99
N GLN A 111 6.59 -17.96 2.27
CA GLN A 111 5.93 -18.81 1.26
C GLN A 111 4.52 -18.33 0.87
N PHE A 112 3.94 -17.42 1.65
CA PHE A 112 2.61 -16.86 1.42
C PHE A 112 2.48 -15.49 2.09
N THR A 113 1.56 -14.66 1.61
CA THR A 113 1.26 -13.34 2.18
C THR A 113 -0.05 -13.39 2.96
N ASN A 114 -0.14 -12.62 4.05
CA ASN A 114 -1.35 -12.50 4.88
C ASN A 114 -1.37 -11.13 5.57
N LEU A 115 -2.51 -10.78 6.19
CA LEU A 115 -2.71 -9.48 6.84
C LEU A 115 -1.64 -9.15 7.91
N ASN A 116 -1.25 -10.15 8.70
CA ASN A 116 -0.23 -9.96 9.74
C ASN A 116 1.14 -9.66 9.12
N ARG A 117 1.57 -10.45 8.13
CA ARG A 117 2.85 -10.23 7.44
C ARG A 117 2.88 -8.89 6.71
N CYS A 118 1.82 -8.53 6.00
CA CYS A 118 1.70 -7.21 5.36
C CYS A 118 1.83 -6.06 6.37
N SER A 119 1.24 -6.20 7.56
CA SER A 119 1.39 -5.20 8.64
C SER A 119 2.83 -5.08 9.13
N GLN A 120 3.52 -6.21 9.31
CA GLN A 120 4.92 -6.24 9.74
C GLN A 120 5.86 -5.65 8.69
N ILE A 121 5.62 -5.91 7.41
CA ILE A 121 6.35 -5.31 6.30
C ILE A 121 6.13 -3.80 6.24
N GLY A 122 4.88 -3.32 6.35
CA GLY A 122 4.61 -1.88 6.42
C GLY A 122 5.35 -1.21 7.57
N THR A 123 5.40 -1.85 8.73
CA THR A 123 6.17 -1.38 9.90
C THR A 123 7.66 -1.33 9.62
N MET A 124 8.24 -2.41 9.08
CA MET A 124 9.67 -2.51 8.76
C MET A 124 10.08 -1.46 7.72
N LEU A 125 9.29 -1.30 6.66
CA LEU A 125 9.56 -0.34 5.59
C LEU A 125 9.56 1.11 6.10
N ALA A 126 8.65 1.46 7.01
CA ALA A 126 8.65 2.78 7.63
C ALA A 126 9.89 3.02 8.50
N LYS A 127 10.31 2.01 9.27
CA LYS A 127 11.55 2.08 10.07
C LYS A 127 12.78 2.24 9.18
N LEU A 128 12.87 1.45 8.10
CA LEU A 128 13.93 1.54 7.10
C LEU A 128 14.03 2.98 6.57
N HIS A 129 12.91 3.56 6.11
CA HIS A 129 12.89 4.91 5.54
C HIS A 129 13.26 6.00 6.57
N ILE A 130 12.92 5.83 7.84
CA ILE A 130 13.35 6.76 8.90
C ILE A 130 14.86 6.65 9.14
N ALA A 131 15.39 5.43 9.20
CA ALA A 131 16.81 5.17 9.40
C ALA A 131 17.64 5.75 8.25
N THR A 132 17.16 5.60 7.01
CA THR A 132 17.90 6.08 5.83
C THR A 132 17.80 7.58 5.59
N PHE A 133 16.76 8.26 6.11
CA PHE A 133 16.57 9.71 5.92
C PHE A 133 17.76 10.56 6.38
N LYS A 134 18.52 10.10 7.39
CA LYS A 134 19.68 10.84 7.93
C LYS A 134 21.00 10.48 7.27
N LEU A 135 21.02 9.47 6.40
CA LEU A 135 22.26 8.97 5.82
C LEU A 135 22.72 9.83 4.65
N SER A 136 23.99 10.26 4.69
CA SER A 136 24.66 10.88 3.55
C SER A 136 25.21 9.80 2.61
N LEU A 137 24.29 9.07 1.99
CA LEU A 137 24.53 8.00 1.04
C LEU A 137 23.64 8.21 -0.18
N TYR A 138 24.19 7.99 -1.37
CA TYR A 138 23.48 8.19 -2.62
C TYR A 138 23.82 7.11 -3.62
N ARG A 139 22.79 6.57 -4.27
CA ARG A 139 22.92 5.72 -5.45
C ARG A 139 21.72 5.96 -6.36
N LYS A 140 21.95 6.34 -7.61
CA LYS A 140 20.85 6.59 -8.56
C LYS A 140 20.07 5.29 -8.77
N ASN A 141 18.73 5.35 -8.82
CA ASN A 141 17.92 4.19 -9.19
C ASN A 141 18.22 3.77 -10.66
N PRO A 142 18.82 2.59 -10.90
CA PRO A 142 19.13 2.13 -12.26
C PRO A 142 17.89 1.63 -13.01
N LEU A 143 16.78 1.37 -12.31
CA LEU A 143 15.52 0.88 -12.87
C LEU A 143 14.39 1.91 -12.71
N GLY A 144 14.76 3.19 -12.70
CA GLY A 144 13.83 4.32 -12.68
C GLY A 144 13.04 4.48 -13.99
N PRO A 145 12.01 5.34 -13.99
CA PRO A 145 11.13 5.58 -15.14
C PRO A 145 11.85 5.99 -16.42
N GLU A 146 13.01 6.64 -16.30
CA GLU A 146 13.82 7.05 -17.45
C GLU A 146 14.37 5.88 -18.28
N ASN A 147 14.46 4.67 -17.70
CA ASN A 147 15.10 3.52 -18.32
C ASN A 147 14.09 2.47 -18.83
N TRP A 148 12.81 2.55 -18.46
CA TRP A 148 11.85 1.50 -18.80
C TRP A 148 11.63 1.34 -20.31
N LEU A 149 11.54 2.46 -21.03
CA LEU A 149 11.31 2.42 -22.47
C LEU A 149 12.54 1.85 -23.20
N SER A 150 13.76 2.22 -22.80
CA SER A 150 14.97 1.66 -23.42
C SER A 150 15.10 0.16 -23.18
N ILE A 151 14.83 -0.31 -21.95
CA ILE A 151 14.83 -1.75 -21.63
C ILE A 151 13.79 -2.50 -22.46
N LEU A 152 12.58 -1.95 -22.59
CA LEU A 152 11.53 -2.57 -23.39
C LEU A 152 11.89 -2.60 -24.89
N LEU A 153 12.51 -1.56 -25.42
CA LEU A 153 12.87 -1.47 -26.85
C LEU A 153 14.04 -2.40 -27.24
N GLU A 154 14.77 -2.95 -26.27
CA GLU A 154 15.75 -4.02 -26.52
C GLU A 154 15.08 -5.39 -26.74
N THR A 155 13.76 -5.49 -26.62
CA THR A 155 12.98 -6.73 -26.83
C THR A 155 12.07 -6.64 -28.05
N ASN A 156 11.53 -7.77 -28.51
CA ASN A 156 10.57 -7.85 -29.60
C ASN A 156 9.33 -8.70 -29.20
N ASP A 157 8.34 -8.80 -30.10
CA ASP A 157 7.12 -9.60 -29.90
C ASP A 157 7.21 -10.96 -30.64
N ASP A 158 8.43 -11.47 -30.88
CA ASP A 158 8.62 -12.64 -31.77
C ASP A 158 8.34 -13.99 -31.08
N ASP A 159 8.06 -13.99 -29.77
CA ASP A 159 7.64 -15.18 -29.02
C ASP A 159 6.14 -15.45 -29.20
N SER A 160 5.81 -16.63 -29.74
CA SER A 160 4.43 -17.06 -29.98
C SER A 160 3.60 -17.28 -28.71
N ASN A 161 4.24 -17.40 -27.55
CA ASN A 161 3.57 -17.53 -26.25
C ASN A 161 3.16 -16.19 -25.65
N LEU A 162 3.63 -15.07 -26.22
CA LEU A 162 3.30 -13.73 -25.76
C LEU A 162 2.21 -13.10 -26.64
N PRO A 163 1.32 -12.25 -26.08
CA PRO A 163 0.32 -11.53 -26.85
C PRO A 163 0.96 -10.68 -27.96
N LYS A 164 0.41 -10.76 -29.17
CA LYS A 164 0.87 -9.92 -30.29
C LYS A 164 0.65 -8.44 -29.99
N GLY A 165 1.67 -7.61 -30.23
CA GLY A 165 1.61 -6.17 -30.03
C GLY A 165 1.80 -5.73 -28.58
N LEU A 166 2.17 -6.65 -27.68
CA LEU A 166 2.41 -6.38 -26.27
C LEU A 166 3.48 -5.30 -26.08
N ASN A 167 4.62 -5.38 -26.77
CA ASN A 167 5.67 -4.37 -26.67
C ASN A 167 5.16 -2.97 -27.06
N LYS A 168 4.36 -2.88 -28.12
CA LYS A 168 3.76 -1.61 -28.56
C LYS A 168 2.77 -1.06 -27.54
N GLU A 169 1.89 -1.91 -26.99
CA GLU A 169 0.92 -1.49 -25.98
C GLU A 169 1.63 -1.05 -24.69
N ALA A 170 2.63 -1.80 -24.24
CA ALA A 170 3.45 -1.46 -23.09
C ALA A 170 4.18 -0.13 -23.30
N SER A 171 4.74 0.12 -24.47
CA SER A 171 5.42 1.39 -24.80
C SER A 171 4.48 2.61 -24.64
N LEU A 172 3.28 2.55 -25.23
CA LEU A 172 2.27 3.62 -25.09
C LEU A 172 1.86 3.84 -23.64
N TYR A 173 1.74 2.77 -22.87
CA TYR A 173 1.38 2.85 -21.46
C TYR A 173 2.52 3.44 -20.61
N ILE A 174 3.77 3.06 -20.87
CA ILE A 174 4.97 3.62 -20.22
C ILE A 174 5.03 5.13 -20.46
N GLU A 175 4.90 5.59 -21.69
CA GLU A 175 4.89 7.02 -22.02
C GLU A 175 3.79 7.76 -21.23
N ASN A 176 2.59 7.20 -21.17
CA ASN A 176 1.50 7.78 -20.40
C ASN A 176 1.80 7.85 -18.88
N ILE A 177 2.47 6.86 -18.32
CA ILE A 177 2.86 6.86 -16.90
C ILE A 177 3.96 7.90 -16.64
N ILE A 178 4.98 7.98 -17.51
CA ILE A 178 6.08 8.94 -17.39
C ILE A 178 5.54 10.37 -17.34
N THR A 179 4.55 10.71 -18.18
CA THR A 179 3.93 12.07 -18.15
C THR A 179 3.26 12.41 -16.82
N ARG A 180 2.78 11.41 -16.09
CA ARG A 180 2.10 11.56 -14.78
C ARG A 180 3.05 11.31 -13.60
N TRP A 181 4.31 10.93 -13.86
CA TRP A 181 5.26 10.59 -12.82
C TRP A 181 5.52 11.79 -11.91
N PRO A 182 5.48 11.62 -10.58
CA PRO A 182 5.70 12.74 -9.67
C PRO A 182 7.12 13.30 -9.81
N LYS A 183 7.22 14.63 -9.88
CA LYS A 183 8.52 15.32 -9.99
C LYS A 183 9.24 15.47 -8.66
N THR A 184 8.48 15.67 -7.57
CA THR A 184 9.03 15.90 -6.23
C THR A 184 8.16 15.22 -5.18
N LEU A 185 8.77 14.35 -4.39
CA LEU A 185 8.21 13.72 -3.21
C LEU A 185 9.33 13.55 -2.18
N PRO A 186 9.00 13.28 -0.90
CA PRO A 186 9.99 12.83 0.06
C PRO A 186 10.77 11.61 -0.48
N ALA A 187 12.08 11.73 -0.47
CA ALA A 187 13.00 10.76 -1.05
C ALA A 187 14.13 10.41 -0.07
N GLY A 188 14.77 9.29 -0.32
CA GLY A 188 15.96 8.81 0.36
C GLY A 188 16.24 7.38 -0.08
N ILE A 189 16.95 6.60 0.73
CA ILE A 189 17.29 5.24 0.33
C ILE A 189 16.08 4.33 0.58
N ILE A 190 15.66 3.66 -0.49
CA ILE A 190 14.64 2.63 -0.51
C ILE A 190 15.30 1.25 -0.61
N HIS A 191 14.59 0.19 -0.24
CA HIS A 191 15.02 -1.19 -0.50
C HIS A 191 14.97 -1.49 -2.00
N GLY A 192 13.89 -1.04 -2.67
CA GLY A 192 13.73 -1.20 -4.11
C GLY A 192 13.39 -2.62 -4.55
N ASP A 193 13.26 -3.60 -3.66
CA ASP A 193 12.88 -4.98 -4.01
C ASP A 193 12.40 -5.82 -2.81
N LEU A 194 11.63 -5.23 -1.89
CA LEU A 194 11.20 -5.96 -0.68
C LEU A 194 10.03 -6.91 -0.97
N PHE A 195 10.32 -8.04 -1.62
CA PHE A 195 9.37 -9.10 -1.96
C PHE A 195 9.23 -10.12 -0.82
N PRO A 196 8.20 -11.00 -0.84
CA PRO A 196 8.07 -12.08 0.14
C PRO A 196 9.30 -12.97 0.31
N ASN A 197 10.06 -13.22 -0.77
CA ASN A 197 11.30 -13.99 -0.71
C ASN A 197 12.48 -13.22 -0.09
N ASN A 198 12.37 -11.90 0.07
CA ASN A 198 13.39 -11.05 0.70
C ASN A 198 13.03 -10.68 2.15
N ALA A 199 11.99 -11.32 2.72
CA ALA A 199 11.55 -11.13 4.09
C ALA A 199 11.56 -12.45 4.87
N MET A 200 12.28 -12.47 5.99
CA MET A 200 12.51 -13.65 6.82
C MET A 200 11.57 -13.68 8.01
N PHE A 201 11.03 -14.86 8.34
CA PHE A 201 10.10 -15.05 9.45
C PHE A 201 10.49 -16.21 10.37
N ILE A 202 10.25 -16.03 11.67
CA ILE A 202 10.30 -17.05 12.73
C ILE A 202 8.94 -17.04 13.42
N ASP A 203 8.23 -18.17 13.46
CA ASP A 203 6.90 -18.30 14.09
C ASP A 203 5.92 -17.19 13.67
N ASN A 204 5.93 -16.84 12.37
CA ASN A 204 5.11 -15.78 11.76
C ASN A 204 5.45 -14.33 12.16
N ASN A 205 6.54 -14.12 12.91
CA ASN A 205 7.11 -12.82 13.20
C ASN A 205 8.28 -12.54 12.23
N LEU A 206 8.31 -11.33 11.67
CA LEU A 206 9.36 -10.86 10.80
C LEU A 206 10.65 -10.80 11.60
N SER A 207 11.61 -11.63 11.24
CA SER A 207 12.93 -11.69 11.87
C SER A 207 13.92 -10.76 11.19
N GLY A 208 13.74 -10.44 9.90
CA GLY A 208 14.57 -9.48 9.19
C GLY A 208 14.27 -9.41 7.70
N ILE A 209 14.98 -8.51 7.01
CA ILE A 209 14.90 -8.32 5.55
C ILE A 209 16.29 -8.46 4.95
N ILE A 210 16.37 -9.02 3.74
CA ILE A 210 17.62 -9.35 3.05
C ILE A 210 17.62 -8.78 1.62
N ASP A 211 18.74 -8.94 0.92
CA ASP A 211 18.88 -8.60 -0.51
C ASP A 211 18.71 -7.10 -0.85
N PHE A 212 19.66 -6.30 -0.36
CA PHE A 212 19.68 -4.85 -0.59
C PHE A 212 20.35 -4.45 -1.92
N TYR A 213 20.60 -5.36 -2.85
CA TYR A 213 21.35 -5.05 -4.08
C TYR A 213 20.56 -4.19 -5.08
N PHE A 214 19.24 -4.08 -4.91
CA PHE A 214 18.40 -3.09 -5.60
C PHE A 214 18.23 -1.77 -4.85
N ALA A 215 18.82 -1.63 -3.66
CA ALA A 215 18.69 -0.42 -2.86
C ALA A 215 19.29 0.78 -3.61
N CYS A 216 18.57 1.89 -3.57
CA CYS A 216 18.91 3.12 -4.28
C CYS A 216 18.18 4.32 -3.67
N THR A 217 18.55 5.51 -4.10
CA THR A 217 17.90 6.76 -3.73
C THR A 217 16.69 7.01 -4.64
N ASP A 218 15.48 6.98 -4.07
CA ASP A 218 14.22 7.24 -4.77
C ASP A 218 13.13 7.74 -3.79
N PHE A 219 11.90 7.91 -4.27
CA PHE A 219 10.75 8.26 -3.44
C PHE A 219 10.40 7.12 -2.49
N TYR A 220 10.24 7.44 -1.20
CA TYR A 220 9.79 6.44 -0.22
C TYR A 220 8.43 5.83 -0.56
N ALA A 221 7.54 6.63 -1.16
CA ALA A 221 6.24 6.15 -1.63
C ALA A 221 6.36 5.14 -2.80
N TYR A 222 7.47 5.16 -3.55
CA TYR A 222 7.73 4.18 -4.61
C TYR A 222 8.06 2.79 -4.03
N ASP A 223 8.79 2.73 -2.91
CA ASP A 223 9.06 1.45 -2.23
C ASP A 223 7.79 0.82 -1.63
N ILE A 224 6.85 1.66 -1.15
CA ILE A 224 5.51 1.21 -0.76
C ILE A 224 4.78 0.63 -1.97
N ALA A 225 4.81 1.31 -3.11
CA ALA A 225 4.20 0.85 -4.36
C ALA A 225 4.78 -0.48 -4.86
N ILE A 226 6.09 -0.72 -4.67
CA ILE A 226 6.72 -2.02 -4.92
C ILE A 226 6.09 -3.09 -4.02
N CYS A 227 5.99 -2.82 -2.71
CA CYS A 227 5.39 -3.75 -1.77
C CYS A 227 3.90 -4.01 -2.04
N LEU A 228 3.14 -3.02 -2.51
CA LEU A 228 1.74 -3.22 -2.91
C LEU A 228 1.62 -4.24 -4.05
N ASN A 229 2.53 -4.19 -5.03
CA ASN A 229 2.56 -5.13 -6.14
C ASN A 229 2.99 -6.54 -5.75
N SER A 230 3.93 -6.67 -4.81
CA SER A 230 4.51 -7.96 -4.43
C SER A 230 3.77 -8.66 -3.28
N TRP A 231 3.13 -7.91 -2.38
CA TRP A 231 2.47 -8.47 -1.19
C TRP A 231 0.95 -8.55 -1.28
N CYS A 232 0.32 -7.70 -2.07
CA CYS A 232 -1.13 -7.48 -2.01
C CYS A 232 -1.90 -8.02 -3.21
N PHE A 233 -1.25 -8.76 -4.11
CA PHE A 233 -1.92 -9.56 -5.13
C PHE A 233 -1.95 -11.03 -4.70
N GLU A 234 -3.06 -11.70 -4.94
CA GLU A 234 -3.21 -13.14 -4.76
C GLU A 234 -2.68 -13.89 -6.01
N ASN A 235 -2.49 -15.20 -5.87
CA ASN A 235 -1.96 -16.05 -6.95
C ASN A 235 -2.87 -16.10 -8.19
N ASP A 236 -4.16 -15.81 -8.04
CA ASP A 236 -5.13 -15.72 -9.14
C ASP A 236 -5.11 -14.34 -9.86
N GLY A 237 -4.22 -13.43 -9.43
CA GLY A 237 -4.08 -12.09 -9.99
C GLY A 237 -5.06 -11.07 -9.40
N SER A 238 -5.93 -11.46 -8.46
CA SER A 238 -6.81 -10.52 -7.77
C SER A 238 -6.04 -9.66 -6.76
N PHE A 239 -6.43 -8.39 -6.61
CA PHE A 239 -5.85 -7.51 -5.61
C PHE A 239 -6.60 -7.61 -4.28
N ASN A 240 -5.84 -7.82 -3.20
CA ASN A 240 -6.35 -7.88 -1.84
C ASN A 240 -6.22 -6.51 -1.16
N SER A 241 -7.33 -5.76 -1.15
CA SER A 241 -7.41 -4.44 -0.53
C SER A 241 -7.19 -4.46 0.99
N GLU A 242 -7.49 -5.57 1.67
CA GLU A 242 -7.27 -5.69 3.11
C GLU A 242 -5.78 -5.81 3.44
N LYS A 243 -5.01 -6.60 2.66
CA LYS A 243 -3.55 -6.69 2.76
C LYS A 243 -2.89 -5.33 2.53
N ALA A 244 -3.31 -4.62 1.48
CA ALA A 244 -2.82 -3.28 1.16
C ALA A 244 -3.09 -2.28 2.29
N ARG A 245 -4.33 -2.29 2.82
CA ARG A 245 -4.71 -1.43 3.94
C ARG A 245 -3.92 -1.74 5.21
N ALA A 246 -3.69 -3.01 5.51
CA ALA A 246 -2.90 -3.44 6.65
C ALA A 246 -1.44 -2.95 6.56
N LEU A 247 -0.83 -3.06 5.37
CA LEU A 247 0.51 -2.58 5.08
C LEU A 247 0.61 -1.06 5.25
N ILE A 248 -0.23 -0.29 4.54
CA ILE A 248 -0.20 1.18 4.56
C ILE A 248 -0.54 1.72 5.96
N ALA A 249 -1.53 1.14 6.65
CA ALA A 249 -1.89 1.58 7.99
C ALA A 249 -0.73 1.37 8.98
N SER A 250 -0.02 0.25 8.88
CA SER A 250 1.11 -0.05 9.76
C SER A 250 2.33 0.83 9.46
N TYR A 251 2.57 1.11 8.17
CA TYR A 251 3.57 2.09 7.75
C TYR A 251 3.29 3.49 8.32
N GLN A 252 2.05 3.97 8.17
CA GLN A 252 1.66 5.31 8.62
C GLN A 252 1.71 5.49 10.14
N LYS A 253 1.64 4.42 10.94
CA LYS A 253 1.85 4.51 12.41
C LYS A 253 3.24 5.03 12.77
N ILE A 254 4.23 4.80 11.90
CA ILE A 254 5.63 5.18 12.13
C ILE A 254 6.02 6.39 11.27
N ARG A 255 5.67 6.39 9.99
CA ARG A 255 5.93 7.50 9.06
C ARG A 255 4.68 7.89 8.30
N GLN A 256 4.11 9.05 8.65
CA GLN A 256 2.91 9.57 7.99
C GLN A 256 3.18 9.93 6.53
N LEU A 257 2.27 9.52 5.64
CA LEU A 257 2.28 9.93 4.24
C LEU A 257 1.61 11.30 4.10
N ASN A 258 2.28 12.23 3.42
CA ASN A 258 1.65 13.51 3.08
C ASN A 258 0.69 13.36 1.89
N ASN A 259 -0.11 14.39 1.63
CA ASN A 259 -1.11 14.35 0.56
C ASN A 259 -0.50 14.16 -0.84
N LYS A 260 0.72 14.67 -1.09
CA LYS A 260 1.39 14.46 -2.39
C LYS A 260 1.79 12.99 -2.58
N GLU A 261 2.34 12.36 -1.54
CA GLU A 261 2.68 10.93 -1.57
C GLU A 261 1.43 10.06 -1.77
N LYS A 262 0.35 10.37 -1.04
CA LYS A 262 -0.94 9.67 -1.18
C LYS A 262 -1.49 9.78 -2.60
N ASN A 263 -1.56 11.01 -3.13
CA ASN A 263 -2.09 11.25 -4.48
C ASN A 263 -1.22 10.62 -5.58
N ALA A 264 0.09 10.48 -5.35
CA ALA A 264 1.01 9.87 -6.31
C ALA A 264 1.03 8.33 -6.25
N LEU A 265 0.64 7.73 -5.12
CA LEU A 265 0.72 6.28 -4.89
C LEU A 265 0.07 5.42 -5.99
N PRO A 266 -1.11 5.74 -6.56
CA PRO A 266 -1.64 4.96 -7.69
C PRO A 266 -0.71 4.96 -8.92
N THR A 267 -0.18 6.12 -9.30
CA THR A 267 0.79 6.22 -10.41
C THR A 267 2.08 5.49 -10.11
N LEU A 268 2.60 5.60 -8.89
CA LEU A 268 3.80 4.88 -8.45
C LEU A 268 3.58 3.36 -8.46
N THR A 269 2.39 2.88 -8.07
CA THR A 269 2.02 1.45 -8.07
C THR A 269 1.96 0.91 -9.50
N GLN A 270 1.43 1.68 -10.45
CA GLN A 270 1.46 1.34 -11.87
C GLN A 270 2.90 1.32 -12.42
N GLY A 271 3.73 2.30 -12.04
CA GLY A 271 5.14 2.32 -12.44
C GLY A 271 5.98 1.18 -11.86
N ALA A 272 5.75 0.81 -10.61
CA ALA A 272 6.40 -0.36 -10.01
C ALA A 272 6.03 -1.63 -10.78
N ALA A 273 4.76 -1.77 -11.18
CA ALA A 273 4.32 -2.89 -12.00
C ALA A 273 5.01 -2.91 -13.38
N ILE A 274 5.15 -1.74 -14.02
CA ILE A 274 5.91 -1.57 -15.27
C ILE A 274 7.36 -2.01 -15.08
N ARG A 275 8.04 -1.53 -14.04
CA ARG A 275 9.44 -1.84 -13.79
C ARG A 275 9.67 -3.36 -13.78
N PHE A 276 8.87 -4.12 -13.04
CA PHE A 276 9.01 -5.58 -12.99
C PHE A 276 8.55 -6.27 -14.28
N PHE A 277 7.56 -5.72 -14.97
CA PHE A 277 7.18 -6.20 -16.30
C PHE A 277 8.36 -6.08 -17.27
N VAL A 278 8.95 -4.90 -17.44
CA VAL A 278 10.00 -4.67 -18.45
C VAL A 278 11.26 -5.47 -18.18
N THR A 279 11.68 -5.62 -16.91
CA THR A 279 12.87 -6.43 -16.58
C THR A 279 12.61 -7.92 -16.80
N ARG A 280 11.44 -8.43 -16.39
CA ARG A 280 11.08 -9.84 -16.67
C ARG A 280 10.90 -10.10 -18.15
N TYR A 281 10.34 -9.14 -18.89
CA TYR A 281 10.18 -9.24 -20.34
C TYR A 281 11.55 -9.28 -21.04
N TYR A 282 12.48 -8.43 -20.59
CA TYR A 282 13.86 -8.46 -21.05
C TYR A 282 14.53 -9.82 -20.78
N ASP A 283 14.47 -10.31 -19.54
CA ASP A 283 15.04 -11.61 -19.17
C ASP A 283 14.38 -12.77 -19.91
N TRP A 284 13.07 -12.67 -20.18
CA TRP A 284 12.33 -13.67 -20.94
C TRP A 284 12.94 -13.89 -22.33
N HIS A 285 13.26 -12.80 -23.03
CA HIS A 285 13.83 -12.81 -24.38
C HIS A 285 15.34 -13.07 -24.41
N HIS A 286 16.10 -12.55 -23.44
CA HIS A 286 17.56 -12.58 -23.48
C HIS A 286 18.19 -13.74 -22.70
N THR A 287 17.42 -14.46 -21.88
CA THR A 287 17.93 -15.64 -21.19
C THR A 287 18.08 -16.81 -22.17
N PRO A 288 19.31 -17.32 -22.42
CA PRO A 288 19.56 -18.35 -23.41
C PRO A 288 18.81 -19.66 -23.12
N GLU A 289 18.44 -20.37 -24.19
CA GLU A 289 17.85 -21.70 -24.10
C GLU A 289 18.83 -22.67 -23.40
N GLY A 290 18.36 -23.34 -22.33
CA GLY A 290 19.20 -24.21 -21.48
C GLY A 290 19.89 -23.54 -20.29
N ALA A 291 19.66 -22.25 -20.02
CA ALA A 291 20.06 -21.67 -18.74
C ALA A 291 19.32 -22.34 -17.57
N LEU A 292 20.04 -22.66 -16.48
CA LEU A 292 19.46 -23.20 -15.23
C LEU A 292 18.61 -22.17 -14.46
N VAL A 293 18.56 -20.94 -14.94
CA VAL A 293 17.81 -19.83 -14.34
C VAL A 293 16.34 -19.95 -14.69
N LYS A 294 15.47 -20.05 -13.67
CA LYS A 294 14.02 -20.03 -13.86
C LYS A 294 13.59 -18.65 -14.36
N LYS A 295 13.08 -18.58 -15.59
CA LYS A 295 12.45 -17.36 -16.12
C LYS A 295 11.16 -17.07 -15.35
N HIS A 296 10.97 -15.82 -14.95
CA HIS A 296 9.70 -15.36 -14.39
C HIS A 296 8.77 -14.93 -15.53
N ASP A 297 7.51 -15.35 -15.47
CA ASP A 297 6.50 -14.94 -16.44
C ASP A 297 6.29 -13.41 -16.39
N PRO A 298 6.56 -12.68 -17.50
CA PRO A 298 6.29 -11.24 -17.57
C PRO A 298 4.79 -10.93 -17.52
N LEU A 299 3.92 -11.84 -17.95
CA LEU A 299 2.48 -11.61 -18.00
C LEU A 299 1.86 -11.48 -16.60
N GLU A 300 2.51 -12.00 -15.55
CA GLU A 300 2.09 -11.75 -14.16
C GLU A 300 1.98 -10.25 -13.88
N TYR A 301 3.01 -9.49 -14.25
CA TYR A 301 3.06 -8.05 -14.01
C TYR A 301 2.29 -7.26 -15.07
N TRP A 302 2.17 -7.78 -16.29
CA TRP A 302 1.28 -7.22 -17.29
C TRP A 302 -0.20 -7.27 -16.84
N ASN A 303 -0.64 -8.39 -16.26
CA ASN A 303 -1.99 -8.53 -15.73
C ASN A 303 -2.24 -7.58 -14.55
N LYS A 304 -1.24 -7.37 -13.68
CA LYS A 304 -1.29 -6.33 -12.63
C LYS A 304 -1.45 -4.93 -13.23
N ILE A 305 -0.72 -4.60 -14.29
CA ILE A 305 -0.88 -3.33 -15.02
C ILE A 305 -2.31 -3.17 -15.54
N ILE A 306 -2.88 -4.20 -16.19
CA ILE A 306 -4.26 -4.18 -16.70
C ILE A 306 -5.25 -3.93 -15.57
N TYR A 307 -5.09 -4.63 -14.44
CA TYR A 307 -5.94 -4.47 -13.26
C TYR A 307 -5.86 -3.04 -12.71
N LEU A 308 -4.64 -2.53 -12.49
CA LEU A 308 -4.40 -1.19 -11.93
C LEU A 308 -4.86 -0.07 -12.87
N ARG A 309 -4.80 -0.29 -14.19
CA ARG A 309 -5.34 0.63 -15.21
C ARG A 309 -6.86 0.69 -15.14
N SER A 310 -7.52 -0.47 -15.05
CA SER A 310 -8.98 -0.57 -15.01
C SER A 310 -9.57 -0.01 -13.70
N ASN A 311 -8.77 -0.02 -12.62
CA ASN A 311 -9.13 0.50 -11.30
C ASN A 311 -8.37 1.79 -10.96
N SER A 312 -8.05 2.61 -11.96
CA SER A 312 -7.22 3.82 -11.80
C SER A 312 -7.97 5.04 -11.24
N ASN A 313 -9.28 4.94 -11.00
CA ASN A 313 -10.05 6.02 -10.38
C ASN A 313 -9.67 6.21 -8.89
N LEU A 314 -9.78 7.46 -8.43
CA LEU A 314 -9.56 7.88 -7.04
C LEU A 314 -10.21 6.94 -6.01
N ASP A 315 -11.37 6.34 -6.33
CA ASP A 315 -12.08 5.35 -5.50
C ASP A 315 -11.25 4.11 -5.09
N TYR A 316 -10.32 3.62 -5.93
CA TYR A 316 -9.53 2.42 -5.61
C TYR A 316 -8.53 2.70 -4.49
N MET A 317 -7.81 3.82 -4.60
CA MET A 317 -6.87 4.26 -3.58
C MET A 317 -7.57 4.87 -2.38
N ASP A 318 -8.71 5.51 -2.57
CA ASP A 318 -9.58 5.92 -1.48
C ASP A 318 -10.06 4.70 -0.69
N SER A 319 -10.45 3.57 -1.31
CA SER A 319 -10.83 2.34 -0.59
C SER A 319 -9.68 1.71 0.24
N ILE A 320 -8.43 1.88 -0.20
CA ILE A 320 -7.22 1.38 0.46
C ILE A 320 -6.74 2.35 1.55
N MET A 321 -6.88 3.65 1.31
CA MET A 321 -6.54 4.73 2.23
C MET A 321 -7.73 5.18 3.08
N GLU A 322 -8.88 4.52 2.97
CA GLU A 322 -10.19 4.97 3.48
C GLU A 322 -10.14 5.09 5.00
N THR A 323 -9.92 6.32 5.43
CA THR A 323 -9.99 6.78 6.81
C THR A 323 -11.34 7.43 7.12
N LYS A 324 -12.17 7.66 6.08
CA LYS A 324 -13.46 8.35 6.21
C LYS A 324 -14.61 7.36 6.26
N THR A 325 -15.51 7.59 7.20
CA THR A 325 -16.78 6.89 7.31
C THR A 325 -17.75 7.48 6.28
N LYS A 326 -18.52 6.67 5.55
CA LYS A 326 -19.63 7.16 4.71
C LYS A 326 -20.93 6.93 5.46
N LEU A 327 -21.81 7.93 5.47
CA LEU A 327 -23.11 7.89 6.12
C LEU A 327 -24.18 8.29 5.10
N TYR A 328 -24.97 7.32 4.64
CA TYR A 328 -26.14 7.55 3.78
C TYR A 328 -27.36 7.73 4.66
N THR A 329 -28.25 8.66 4.31
CA THR A 329 -29.38 9.02 5.16
C THR A 329 -30.60 9.38 4.33
N ASP A 330 -31.77 8.93 4.78
CA ASP A 330 -33.06 9.31 4.19
C ASP A 330 -34.17 9.32 5.26
N GLY A 331 -35.23 10.08 5.01
CA GLY A 331 -36.42 10.18 5.84
C GLY A 331 -37.71 10.29 5.03
N ALA A 332 -38.70 9.50 5.42
CA ALA A 332 -40.01 9.41 4.77
C ALA A 332 -41.15 9.75 5.74
N CYS A 333 -42.26 10.27 5.22
CA CYS A 333 -43.45 10.59 6.00
C CYS A 333 -44.74 10.32 5.21
N LEU A 334 -45.59 9.44 5.73
CA LEU A 334 -46.89 9.07 5.19
C LEU A 334 -47.96 10.02 5.75
N GLY A 335 -48.27 11.06 4.97
CA GLY A 335 -48.95 12.26 5.47
C GLY A 335 -47.95 13.19 6.15
N ASN A 336 -48.02 14.49 5.89
CA ASN A 336 -47.02 15.45 6.38
C ASN A 336 -47.72 16.68 7.01
N PRO A 337 -48.00 16.67 8.34
CA PRO A 337 -47.53 15.69 9.32
C PRO A 337 -48.27 14.34 9.29
N GLY A 338 -47.63 13.30 9.80
CA GLY A 338 -48.15 11.92 9.82
C GLY A 338 -47.11 10.88 10.25
N ALA A 339 -47.38 9.61 9.97
CA ALA A 339 -46.50 8.49 10.31
C ALA A 339 -45.18 8.59 9.53
N GLY A 340 -44.06 8.72 10.23
CA GLY A 340 -42.74 8.86 9.61
C GLY A 340 -41.77 7.76 9.95
N GLY A 341 -40.78 7.59 9.08
CA GLY A 341 -39.67 6.67 9.24
C GLY A 341 -38.37 7.31 8.78
N TRP A 342 -37.26 6.90 9.38
CA TRP A 342 -35.92 7.37 9.05
C TRP A 342 -34.98 6.17 8.92
N ALA A 343 -33.96 6.31 8.07
CA ALA A 343 -32.94 5.30 7.87
C ALA A 343 -31.55 5.92 7.71
N SER A 344 -30.54 5.18 8.14
CA SER A 344 -29.14 5.55 8.01
C SER A 344 -28.28 4.32 7.79
N ILE A 345 -27.44 4.36 6.77
CA ILE A 345 -26.49 3.29 6.46
C ILE A 345 -25.08 3.85 6.62
N LEU A 346 -24.37 3.31 7.61
CA LEU A 346 -22.98 3.60 7.90
C LEU A 346 -22.08 2.58 7.21
N TYR A 347 -21.10 3.09 6.46
CA TYR A 347 -20.00 2.32 5.91
C TYR A 347 -18.68 2.79 6.52
N PHE A 348 -17.93 1.85 7.08
CA PHE A 348 -16.52 2.04 7.38
C PHE A 348 -15.74 0.84 6.85
N LYS A 349 -14.95 1.06 5.79
CA LYS A 349 -14.31 -0.03 5.03
C LYS A 349 -15.39 -1.00 4.53
N SER A 350 -15.21 -2.31 4.74
CA SER A 350 -16.17 -3.37 4.41
C SER A 350 -17.34 -3.51 5.40
N HIS A 351 -17.33 -2.78 6.52
CA HIS A 351 -18.37 -2.93 7.54
C HIS A 351 -19.55 -2.02 7.24
N LYS A 352 -20.72 -2.65 7.03
CA LYS A 352 -22.01 -1.99 6.88
C LYS A 352 -22.78 -2.06 8.20
N LYS A 353 -23.33 -0.94 8.65
CA LYS A 353 -24.27 -0.88 9.77
C LYS A 353 -25.51 -0.10 9.37
N ILE A 354 -26.67 -0.73 9.49
CA ILE A 354 -27.97 -0.14 9.19
C ILE A 354 -28.63 0.29 10.50
N LEU A 355 -29.21 1.48 10.50
CA LEU A 355 -30.00 2.05 11.58
C LEU A 355 -31.30 2.56 10.99
N CYS A 356 -32.43 2.24 11.60
CA CYS A 356 -33.73 2.78 11.19
C CYS A 356 -34.67 2.89 12.39
N GLY A 357 -35.75 3.64 12.22
CA GLY A 357 -36.82 3.76 13.21
C GLY A 357 -37.98 4.60 12.69
N ASN A 358 -39.03 4.72 13.52
CA ASN A 358 -40.28 5.39 13.16
C ASN A 358 -40.78 6.35 14.26
N GLU A 359 -41.69 7.25 13.87
CA GLU A 359 -42.39 8.20 14.75
C GLU A 359 -43.84 8.38 14.25
N ALA A 360 -44.84 8.30 15.13
CA ALA A 360 -46.25 8.25 14.73
C ALA A 360 -46.79 9.56 14.15
N ASP A 361 -46.33 10.70 14.67
CA ASP A 361 -46.78 12.03 14.26
C ASP A 361 -45.57 12.95 14.09
N THR A 362 -45.07 13.02 12.86
CA THR A 362 -43.86 13.76 12.53
C THR A 362 -43.97 14.39 11.15
N THR A 363 -42.87 14.97 10.63
CA THR A 363 -42.82 15.53 9.28
C THR A 363 -41.64 14.97 8.52
N ASN A 364 -41.67 15.05 7.18
CA ASN A 364 -40.56 14.59 6.35
C ASN A 364 -39.23 15.24 6.77
N ASN A 365 -39.23 16.57 6.95
CA ASN A 365 -38.05 17.31 7.36
C ASN A 365 -37.50 16.90 8.74
N ARG A 366 -38.34 16.41 9.65
CA ARG A 366 -37.89 15.89 10.95
C ARG A 366 -37.25 14.51 10.78
N MET A 367 -37.82 13.64 9.96
CA MET A 367 -37.26 12.31 9.69
C MET A 367 -35.91 12.39 8.99
N GLU A 368 -35.78 13.29 8.04
CA GLU A 368 -34.53 13.59 7.32
C GLU A 368 -33.42 14.06 8.27
N LEU A 369 -33.72 14.99 9.18
CA LEU A 369 -32.77 15.40 10.22
C LEU A 369 -32.46 14.28 11.20
N THR A 370 -33.48 13.49 11.58
CA THR A 370 -33.35 12.41 12.55
C THR A 370 -32.43 11.31 12.02
N ALA A 371 -32.53 10.97 10.74
CA ALA A 371 -31.61 10.04 10.07
C ALA A 371 -30.16 10.47 10.30
N VAL A 372 -29.80 11.69 9.90
CA VAL A 372 -28.44 12.22 10.05
C VAL A 372 -27.98 12.20 11.51
N ILE A 373 -28.82 12.66 12.43
CA ILE A 373 -28.49 12.71 13.87
C ILE A 373 -28.24 11.31 14.42
N LYS A 374 -29.08 10.33 14.09
CA LYS A 374 -28.95 8.96 14.56
C LYS A 374 -27.74 8.25 13.96
N GLY A 375 -27.46 8.51 12.68
CA GLY A 375 -26.25 8.04 12.00
C GLY A 375 -24.97 8.56 12.68
N LEU A 376 -24.89 9.88 12.91
CA LEU A 376 -23.73 10.48 13.58
C LEU A 376 -23.61 10.03 15.04
N SER A 377 -24.72 9.96 15.78
CA SER A 377 -24.71 9.55 17.20
C SER A 377 -24.28 8.10 17.41
N ALA A 378 -24.34 7.25 16.37
CA ALA A 378 -23.89 5.87 16.45
C ALA A 378 -22.35 5.72 16.38
N LEU A 379 -21.62 6.81 16.09
CA LEU A 379 -20.16 6.84 16.05
C LEU A 379 -19.63 7.01 17.48
N THR A 380 -18.81 6.06 17.94
CA THR A 380 -18.34 6.00 19.34
C THR A 380 -17.14 6.90 19.64
N ARG A 381 -16.62 7.62 18.64
CA ARG A 381 -15.44 8.50 18.74
C ARG A 381 -15.46 9.57 17.64
N PRO A 382 -14.72 10.68 17.79
CA PRO A 382 -14.48 11.64 16.71
C PRO A 382 -13.90 10.95 15.47
N VAL A 383 -14.49 11.23 14.30
CA VAL A 383 -14.09 10.67 13.01
C VAL A 383 -14.32 11.69 11.89
N ASN A 384 -13.66 11.43 10.77
CA ASN A 384 -13.95 12.12 9.51
C ASN A 384 -15.07 11.33 8.80
N VAL A 385 -16.18 11.99 8.51
CA VAL A 385 -17.38 11.36 7.94
C VAL A 385 -17.89 12.15 6.75
N THR A 386 -18.17 11.46 5.65
CA THR A 386 -18.90 12.00 4.51
C THR A 386 -20.36 11.63 4.67
N ILE A 387 -21.24 12.63 4.79
CA ILE A 387 -22.69 12.44 4.85
C ILE A 387 -23.25 12.62 3.45
N ILE A 388 -23.98 11.62 2.98
CA ILE A 388 -24.63 11.58 1.68
C ILE A 388 -26.14 11.61 1.90
N THR A 389 -26.80 12.65 1.39
CA THR A 389 -28.25 12.84 1.48
C THR A 389 -28.79 13.50 0.22
N ASP A 390 -30.01 13.16 -0.17
CA ASP A 390 -30.74 13.88 -1.22
C ASP A 390 -31.62 15.03 -0.67
N SER A 391 -31.68 15.18 0.66
CA SER A 391 -32.48 16.19 1.32
C SER A 391 -31.93 17.59 1.12
N LYS A 392 -32.56 18.34 0.21
CA LYS A 392 -32.26 19.77 0.03
C LYS A 392 -32.51 20.57 1.31
N TYR A 393 -33.41 20.13 2.17
CA TYR A 393 -33.68 20.81 3.44
C TYR A 393 -32.48 20.71 4.38
N VAL A 394 -31.92 19.51 4.55
CA VAL A 394 -30.70 19.28 5.35
C VAL A 394 -29.52 20.04 4.75
N MET A 395 -29.30 19.87 3.44
CA MET A 395 -28.15 20.47 2.76
C MET A 395 -28.16 21.99 2.80
N ASN A 396 -29.28 22.65 2.48
CA ASN A 396 -29.35 24.11 2.58
C ASN A 396 -29.28 24.58 4.04
N GLY A 397 -29.78 23.78 4.99
CA GLY A 397 -29.69 24.11 6.40
C GLY A 397 -28.26 24.19 6.90
N ILE A 398 -27.45 23.19 6.60
CA ILE A 398 -26.03 23.20 6.97
C ILE A 398 -25.22 24.22 6.18
N ASP A 399 -25.41 24.27 4.86
CA ASP A 399 -24.57 25.11 3.98
C ASP A 399 -24.88 26.61 4.13
N LYS A 400 -26.16 26.98 4.27
CA LYS A 400 -26.60 28.37 4.11
C LYS A 400 -27.24 28.98 5.36
N TRP A 401 -27.89 28.18 6.19
CA TRP A 401 -28.79 28.72 7.23
C TRP A 401 -28.19 28.68 8.63
N ILE A 402 -27.56 27.58 9.03
CA ILE A 402 -27.19 27.31 10.42
C ILE A 402 -26.23 28.36 11.00
N ALA A 403 -25.26 28.83 10.21
CA ALA A 403 -24.32 29.87 10.62
C ALA A 403 -25.04 31.19 10.98
N ASN A 404 -26.05 31.56 10.20
CA ASN A 404 -26.85 32.77 10.46
C ASN A 404 -27.82 32.57 11.63
N TRP A 405 -28.40 31.37 11.77
CA TRP A 405 -29.25 31.04 12.91
C TRP A 405 -28.48 31.06 14.23
N LYS A 406 -27.26 30.50 14.29
CA LYS A 406 -26.38 30.57 15.47
C LYS A 406 -26.11 32.01 15.88
N LYS A 407 -25.76 32.88 14.92
CA LYS A 407 -25.54 34.33 15.16
C LYS A 407 -26.79 35.05 15.68
N ASN A 408 -27.97 34.64 15.23
CA ASN A 408 -29.25 35.30 15.55
C ASN A 408 -30.03 34.61 16.69
N ASN A 409 -29.35 33.93 17.62
CA ASN A 409 -29.97 33.23 18.75
C ASN A 409 -31.07 32.23 18.31
N TRP A 410 -30.82 31.51 17.21
CA TRP A 410 -31.72 30.53 16.60
C TRP A 410 -33.09 31.10 16.20
N LYS A 411 -33.08 32.29 15.60
CA LYS A 411 -34.24 32.94 14.97
C LYS A 411 -34.02 33.09 13.47
N THR A 412 -35.11 33.02 12.72
CA THR A 412 -35.14 33.30 11.28
C THR A 412 -34.99 34.80 11.01
N SER A 413 -34.77 35.19 9.75
CA SER A 413 -34.73 36.60 9.32
C SER A 413 -35.97 37.40 9.72
N ASN A 414 -37.13 36.72 9.78
CA ASN A 414 -38.40 37.29 10.22
C ASN A 414 -38.59 37.27 11.75
N LYS A 415 -37.50 37.09 12.53
CA LYS A 415 -37.47 37.04 14.01
C LYS A 415 -38.33 35.93 14.65
N LYS A 416 -38.82 34.97 13.86
CA LYS A 416 -39.54 33.78 14.36
C LYS A 416 -38.56 32.69 14.77
N ALA A 417 -38.96 31.79 15.66
CA ALA A 417 -38.17 30.60 15.99
C ALA A 417 -37.90 29.75 14.74
N VAL A 418 -36.69 29.21 14.64
CA VAL A 418 -36.32 28.25 13.59
C VAL A 418 -37.15 26.97 13.75
N LYS A 419 -37.73 26.47 12.66
CA LYS A 419 -38.44 25.18 12.67
C LYS A 419 -37.45 24.04 12.94
N ASN A 420 -37.88 23.03 13.69
CA ASN A 420 -37.04 21.88 14.07
C ASN A 420 -35.75 22.28 14.81
N LYS A 421 -35.79 23.39 15.56
CA LYS A 421 -34.63 23.91 16.31
C LYS A 421 -34.02 22.86 17.25
N ASP A 422 -34.87 22.01 17.84
CA ASP A 422 -34.49 20.89 18.70
C ASP A 422 -33.52 19.92 18.00
N LEU A 423 -33.80 19.57 16.74
CA LEU A 423 -32.97 18.66 15.95
C LEU A 423 -31.73 19.38 15.38
N TRP A 424 -31.86 20.63 14.94
CA TRP A 424 -30.73 21.39 14.45
C TRP A 424 -29.64 21.63 15.50
N LEU A 425 -30.03 21.85 16.77
CA LEU A 425 -29.09 21.98 17.88
C LEU A 425 -28.31 20.67 18.13
N GLN A 426 -28.98 19.52 18.02
CA GLN A 426 -28.34 18.20 18.14
C GLN A 426 -27.37 17.95 17.00
N LEU A 427 -27.79 18.22 15.76
CA LEU A 427 -26.94 18.05 14.58
C LEU A 427 -25.70 18.96 14.64
N ASP A 428 -25.87 20.23 15.01
CA ASP A 428 -24.76 21.19 15.18
C ASP A 428 -23.73 20.68 16.20
N SER A 429 -24.20 20.16 17.35
CA SER A 429 -23.31 19.59 18.38
C SER A 429 -22.53 18.38 17.86
N LEU A 430 -23.16 17.52 17.05
CA LEU A 430 -22.48 16.37 16.43
C LEU A 430 -21.47 16.81 15.36
N CYS A 431 -21.77 17.86 14.59
CA CYS A 431 -20.84 18.46 13.64
C CYS A 431 -19.64 19.16 14.32
N GLU A 432 -19.72 19.51 15.60
CA GLU A 432 -18.57 19.99 16.38
C GLU A 432 -17.69 18.83 16.89
N ILE A 433 -18.25 17.64 17.06
CA ILE A 433 -17.51 16.43 17.49
C ILE A 433 -16.81 15.74 16.31
N HIS A 434 -17.47 15.65 15.16
CA HIS A 434 -16.98 14.96 13.97
C HIS A 434 -16.52 15.96 12.90
N GLN A 435 -15.50 15.60 12.12
CA GLN A 435 -15.17 16.34 10.91
C GLN A 435 -16.11 15.88 9.80
N VAL A 436 -17.12 16.69 9.48
CA VAL A 436 -18.18 16.31 8.55
C VAL A 436 -17.98 16.96 7.18
N ASP A 437 -17.91 16.12 6.14
CA ASP A 437 -18.03 16.52 4.75
C ASP A 437 -19.45 16.20 4.25
N TRP A 438 -20.04 17.11 3.47
CA TRP A 438 -21.42 16.97 2.99
C TRP A 438 -21.47 16.76 1.49
N GLN A 439 -22.24 15.78 1.05
CA GLN A 439 -22.46 15.46 -0.34
C GLN A 439 -23.95 15.36 -0.63
N TRP A 440 -24.45 16.30 -1.44
CA TRP A 440 -25.81 16.22 -1.96
C TRP A 440 -25.84 15.32 -3.20
N ILE A 441 -26.79 14.39 -3.23
CA ILE A 441 -27.10 13.59 -4.41
C ILE A 441 -28.53 13.83 -4.87
N LYS A 442 -28.83 13.47 -6.10
CA LYS A 442 -30.20 13.55 -6.61
C LYS A 442 -30.97 12.32 -6.13
N GLY A 443 -32.16 12.52 -5.56
CA GLY A 443 -33.04 11.41 -5.18
C GLY A 443 -33.46 10.57 -6.40
N HIS A 444 -33.59 9.26 -6.20
CA HIS A 444 -33.97 8.26 -7.21
C HIS A 444 -33.14 8.31 -8.51
N SER A 445 -31.81 8.48 -8.39
CA SER A 445 -30.90 8.56 -9.53
C SER A 445 -29.92 7.39 -9.65
N GLY A 446 -30.24 6.21 -9.12
CA GLY A 446 -29.42 5.00 -9.24
C GLY A 446 -28.31 4.89 -8.18
N HIS A 447 -28.47 5.54 -7.03
CA HIS A 447 -27.56 5.39 -5.88
C HIS A 447 -28.09 4.30 -4.95
N ALA A 448 -27.57 3.08 -5.09
CA ALA A 448 -28.10 1.89 -4.43
C ALA A 448 -28.25 2.05 -2.90
N GLU A 449 -27.28 2.65 -2.22
CA GLU A 449 -27.32 2.83 -0.76
C GLU A 449 -28.33 3.90 -0.31
N ASN A 450 -28.55 4.94 -1.12
CA ASN A 450 -29.56 5.95 -0.83
C ASN A 450 -30.96 5.40 -1.11
N GLU A 451 -31.13 4.65 -2.19
CA GLU A 451 -32.39 3.95 -2.51
C GLU A 451 -32.74 2.91 -1.43
N GLU A 452 -31.74 2.24 -0.87
CA GLU A 452 -31.93 1.38 0.29
C GLU A 452 -32.38 2.16 1.54
N CYS A 453 -31.80 3.35 1.79
CA CYS A 453 -32.26 4.22 2.88
C CYS A 453 -33.72 4.67 2.69
N ASP A 454 -34.10 5.13 1.49
CA ASP A 454 -35.49 5.51 1.16
C ASP A 454 -36.44 4.34 1.43
N HIS A 455 -36.12 3.15 0.91
CA HIS A 455 -36.94 1.97 1.10
C HIS A 455 -37.14 1.63 2.58
N LEU A 456 -36.06 1.61 3.37
CA LEU A 456 -36.10 1.33 4.80
C LEU A 456 -36.91 2.39 5.56
N ALA A 457 -36.75 3.67 5.23
CA ALA A 457 -37.49 4.75 5.85
C ALA A 457 -39.00 4.64 5.56
N GLN A 458 -39.38 4.33 4.31
CA GLN A 458 -40.78 4.10 3.95
C GLN A 458 -41.37 2.87 4.65
N GLU A 459 -40.61 1.78 4.78
CA GLU A 459 -41.05 0.57 5.47
C GLU A 459 -41.35 0.87 6.94
N GLU A 460 -40.46 1.60 7.63
CA GLU A 460 -40.64 2.01 9.02
C GLU A 460 -41.88 2.92 9.21
N ALA A 461 -42.12 3.86 8.28
CA ALA A 461 -43.32 4.70 8.31
C ALA A 461 -44.61 3.87 8.17
N ARG A 462 -44.62 2.85 7.31
CA ARG A 462 -45.79 1.96 7.14
C ARG A 462 -46.05 1.12 8.38
N LYS A 463 -45.00 0.60 9.04
CA LYS A 463 -45.13 -0.22 10.27
C LYS A 463 -45.96 0.48 11.33
N ILE A 464 -45.68 1.76 11.59
CA ILE A 464 -46.40 2.51 12.63
C ILE A 464 -47.80 2.97 12.17
N GLN A 465 -47.99 3.26 10.88
CA GLN A 465 -49.31 3.58 10.33
C GLN A 465 -50.28 2.40 10.44
N THR A 466 -49.82 1.18 10.15
CA THR A 466 -50.62 -0.04 10.31
C THR A 466 -50.95 -0.29 11.77
N ALA A 467 -49.99 -0.14 12.68
CA ALA A 467 -50.21 -0.30 14.12
C ALA A 467 -51.18 0.72 14.73
N ALA A 468 -51.27 1.92 14.14
CA ALA A 468 -52.24 2.94 14.57
C ALA A 468 -53.65 2.74 13.96
N SER A 469 -53.78 1.86 12.95
CA SER A 469 -55.03 1.55 12.25
C SER A 469 -55.71 0.25 12.75
N THR A 470 -55.03 -0.51 13.60
CA THR A 470 -55.54 -1.67 14.37
C THR A 470 -55.86 -1.27 15.80
#